data_AF-A0A8C4QEC3-F1
#
_entry.id   AF-A0A8C4QEC3-F1
#
_cell.length_a   1.000
_cell.length_b   1.000
_cell.length_c   1.000
_cell.angle_alpha   90.00
_cell.angle_beta   90.00
_cell.angle_gamma   90.00
#
_symmetry.space_group_name_H-M   'P 1'
#
loop_
_entity.id
_entity.type
_entity.pdbx_description
1 polymer ?
#
loop_
_entity_poly.entity_id
_entity_poly.type
_entity_poly.pdbx_seq_one_letter_code
_entity_poly.pdbx_strand_id
1 'polypeptide(L)'
;MGSLLDLQLKCLLHDHPWVKSERHLFGRPGSVYDFSSSDLREAKHRLDQVVEAKAKIGRSVNQRAGGLLEQAEERYSDLIRKKQIVENDRSKLCLTIEQLDSKKQEALNIAWQQVNKDFGSIFAALLPGSSARLAPPSNSTLLEGLEFHVALGNVWKENLSELSGGQRSLSFVFLPISS
;
A
#
# COMPACT_ATOMS: atom_id res chain seq x y z
N MET A 1 -51.48 -58.76 4.26
CA MET A 1 -51.31 -57.29 4.31
C MET A 1 -50.57 -56.77 5.56
N GLY A 2 -50.27 -57.58 6.59
CA GLY A 2 -49.65 -57.08 7.83
C GLY A 2 -48.13 -56.84 7.81
N SER A 3 -47.36 -57.46 6.91
CA SER A 3 -45.88 -57.38 6.92
C SER A 3 -45.31 -56.09 6.33
N LEU A 4 -46.03 -55.47 5.39
CA LEU A 4 -45.55 -54.28 4.66
C LEU A 4 -45.72 -53.00 5.49
N LEU A 5 -46.85 -52.90 6.21
CA LEU A 5 -47.12 -51.83 7.17
C LEU A 5 -46.13 -51.83 8.33
N ASP A 6 -45.75 -53.01 8.83
CA ASP A 6 -44.79 -53.14 9.92
C ASP A 6 -43.37 -52.72 9.50
N LEU A 7 -42.99 -53.03 8.25
CA LEU A 7 -41.73 -52.56 7.67
C LEU A 7 -41.74 -51.03 7.46
N GLN A 8 -42.84 -50.47 6.95
CA GLN A 8 -42.99 -49.02 6.79
C GLN A 8 -42.92 -48.29 8.12
N LEU A 9 -43.58 -48.82 9.16
CA LEU A 9 -43.56 -48.23 10.49
C LEU A 9 -42.15 -48.27 11.09
N LYS A 10 -41.39 -49.35 10.88
CA LYS A 10 -39.99 -49.47 11.32
C LYS A 10 -39.10 -48.43 10.65
N CYS A 11 -39.23 -48.23 9.34
CA CYS A 11 -38.48 -47.19 8.64
C CYS A 11 -38.85 -45.79 9.15
N LEU A 12 -40.13 -45.52 9.34
CA LEU A 12 -40.61 -44.21 9.80
C LEU A 12 -40.13 -43.88 11.23
N LEU A 13 -40.06 -44.89 12.11
CA LEU A 13 -39.49 -44.76 13.47
C LEU A 13 -37.97 -44.71 13.50
N HIS A 14 -37.30 -45.15 12.44
CA HIS A 14 -35.85 -45.01 12.27
C HIS A 14 -35.51 -43.57 11.85
N ASP A 15 -36.24 -43.04 10.87
CA ASP A 15 -36.00 -41.71 10.30
C ASP A 15 -36.46 -40.57 11.23
N HIS A 16 -37.34 -40.87 12.18
CA HIS A 16 -37.84 -39.89 13.17
C HIS A 16 -37.67 -40.39 14.62
N PRO A 17 -36.44 -40.33 15.18
CA PRO A 17 -36.14 -40.83 16.54
C PRO A 17 -36.93 -40.13 17.65
N TRP A 18 -37.27 -38.85 17.45
CA TRP A 18 -38.04 -38.03 18.39
C TRP A 18 -39.43 -38.61 18.70
N VAL A 19 -40.00 -39.34 17.75
CA VAL A 19 -41.29 -40.02 17.90
C VAL A 19 -41.25 -41.02 19.06
N LYS A 20 -40.11 -41.69 19.31
CA LYS A 20 -39.98 -42.64 20.42
C LYS A 20 -40.01 -41.94 21.78
N SER A 21 -39.38 -40.77 21.87
CA SER A 21 -39.32 -39.96 23.09
C SER A 21 -40.68 -39.34 23.42
N GLU A 22 -41.41 -38.88 22.42
CA GLU A 22 -42.65 -38.10 22.60
C GLU A 22 -43.93 -38.91 22.40
N ARG A 23 -43.84 -40.19 22.01
CA ARG A 23 -44.99 -41.10 21.85
C ARG A 23 -45.94 -41.09 23.03
N HIS A 24 -45.42 -40.91 24.25
CA HIS A 24 -46.21 -40.90 25.46
C HIS A 24 -47.17 -39.71 25.55
N LEU A 25 -46.94 -38.64 24.79
CA LEU A 25 -47.76 -37.43 24.72
C LEU A 25 -48.82 -37.48 23.61
N PHE A 26 -48.74 -38.43 22.69
CA PHE A 26 -49.64 -38.52 21.54
C PHE A 26 -51.07 -38.87 21.97
N GLY A 27 -52.05 -38.10 21.49
CA GLY A 27 -53.47 -38.30 21.75
C GLY A 27 -53.93 -37.93 23.16
N ARG A 28 -53.09 -37.25 23.97
CA ARG A 28 -53.50 -36.75 25.28
C ARG A 28 -54.30 -35.45 25.12
N PRO A 29 -55.49 -35.33 25.73
CA PRO A 29 -56.28 -34.10 25.68
C PRO A 29 -55.50 -32.96 26.37
N GLY A 30 -55.39 -31.81 25.68
CA GLY A 30 -54.61 -30.66 26.15
C GLY A 30 -53.09 -30.74 25.91
N SER A 31 -52.61 -31.78 25.22
CA SER A 31 -51.22 -31.83 24.72
C SER A 31 -51.12 -31.23 23.31
N VAL A 32 -49.89 -30.89 22.89
CA VAL A 32 -49.60 -30.42 21.52
C VAL A 32 -49.94 -31.48 20.45
N TYR A 33 -50.11 -32.74 20.87
CA TYR A 33 -50.43 -33.88 20.03
C TYR A 33 -51.87 -34.40 20.26
N ASP A 34 -52.79 -33.52 20.63
CA ASP A 34 -54.20 -33.86 20.77
C ASP A 34 -54.88 -34.04 19.40
N PHE A 35 -55.02 -35.30 18.99
CA PHE A 35 -55.65 -35.67 17.72
C PHE A 35 -57.17 -35.45 17.68
N SER A 36 -57.79 -35.13 18.82
CA SER A 36 -59.23 -34.91 18.93
C SER A 36 -59.63 -33.47 18.64
N SER A 37 -58.72 -32.53 18.90
CA SER A 37 -58.92 -31.09 18.71
C SER A 37 -58.13 -30.52 17.52
N SER A 38 -57.07 -31.20 17.09
CA SER A 38 -56.26 -30.81 15.93
C SER A 38 -56.73 -31.53 14.66
N ASP A 39 -57.36 -30.79 13.75
CA ASP A 39 -57.73 -31.32 12.45
C ASP A 39 -56.48 -31.62 11.60
N LEU A 40 -56.23 -32.90 11.35
CA LEU A 40 -55.16 -33.39 10.48
C LEU A 40 -55.13 -32.72 9.10
N ARG A 41 -56.31 -32.35 8.58
CA ARG A 41 -56.44 -31.67 7.29
C ARG A 41 -55.93 -30.23 7.35
N GLU A 42 -56.22 -29.53 8.43
CA GLU A 42 -55.74 -28.16 8.64
C GLU A 42 -54.23 -28.14 8.92
N ALA A 43 -53.73 -29.07 9.73
CA ALA A 43 -52.31 -29.23 9.97
C ALA A 43 -51.53 -29.53 8.68
N LYS A 44 -52.09 -30.39 7.80
CA LYS A 44 -51.51 -30.66 6.48
C LYS A 44 -51.54 -29.43 5.58
N HIS A 45 -52.66 -28.70 5.55
CA HIS A 45 -52.76 -27.48 4.75
C HIS A 45 -51.77 -26.39 5.21
N ARG A 46 -51.60 -26.23 6.53
CA ARG A 46 -50.58 -25.33 7.11
C ARG A 46 -49.17 -25.79 6.75
N LEU A 47 -48.90 -27.09 6.77
CA LEU A 47 -47.61 -27.64 6.34
C LEU A 47 -47.35 -27.32 4.86
N ASP A 48 -48.34 -27.55 3.98
CA ASP A 48 -48.22 -27.28 2.55
C ASP A 48 -47.98 -25.78 2.29
N GLN A 49 -48.70 -24.89 2.99
CA GLN A 49 -48.48 -23.44 2.92
C GLN A 49 -47.07 -23.02 3.35
N VAL A 50 -46.57 -23.57 4.46
CA VAL A 50 -45.22 -23.27 4.96
C VAL A 50 -44.14 -23.81 4.02
N VAL A 51 -44.35 -24.99 3.43
CA VAL A 51 -43.45 -25.57 2.44
C VAL A 51 -43.42 -24.73 1.16
N GLU A 52 -44.58 -24.26 0.68
CA GLU A 52 -44.66 -23.40 -0.50
C GLU A 52 -44.03 -22.03 -0.24
N ALA A 53 -44.27 -21.43 0.93
CA ALA A 53 -43.63 -20.18 1.35
C ALA A 53 -42.10 -20.34 1.44
N LYS A 54 -41.62 -21.44 2.04
CA LYS A 54 -40.19 -21.78 2.10
C LYS A 54 -39.60 -21.98 0.70
N ALA A 55 -40.32 -22.62 -0.23
CA ALA A 55 -39.86 -22.80 -1.60
C ALA A 55 -39.80 -21.46 -2.35
N LYS A 56 -40.79 -20.58 -2.16
CA LYS A 56 -40.83 -19.23 -2.75
C LYS A 56 -39.69 -18.35 -2.22
N ILE A 57 -39.45 -18.37 -0.91
CA ILE A 57 -38.32 -17.67 -0.29
C ILE A 57 -37.00 -18.31 -0.75
N GLY A 58 -36.89 -19.64 -0.78
CA GLY A 58 -35.68 -20.34 -1.23
C GLY A 58 -35.33 -20.08 -2.70
N ARG A 59 -36.31 -19.78 -3.56
CA ARG A 59 -36.08 -19.30 -4.94
C ARG A 59 -35.69 -17.83 -5.01
N SER A 60 -36.19 -17.00 -4.08
CA SER A 60 -35.91 -15.56 -4.01
C SER A 60 -34.61 -15.23 -3.27
N VAL A 61 -34.18 -16.09 -2.34
CA VAL A 61 -32.91 -15.98 -1.64
C VAL A 61 -31.85 -16.44 -2.61
N ASN A 62 -31.09 -15.47 -3.12
CA ASN A 62 -29.94 -15.72 -3.96
C ASN A 62 -28.93 -16.58 -3.17
N GLN A 63 -28.96 -17.89 -3.36
CA GLN A 63 -28.06 -18.84 -2.68
C GLN A 63 -26.58 -18.54 -2.96
N ARG A 64 -26.28 -17.68 -3.95
CA ARG A 64 -24.94 -17.19 -4.29
C ARG A 64 -24.54 -15.93 -3.50
N ALA A 65 -25.44 -15.32 -2.74
CA ALA A 65 -25.17 -14.10 -1.97
C ALA A 65 -24.08 -14.32 -0.91
N GLY A 66 -24.06 -15.50 -0.26
CA GLY A 66 -23.00 -15.86 0.68
C GLY A 66 -21.62 -15.92 0.01
N GLY A 67 -21.51 -16.62 -1.12
CA GLY A 67 -20.26 -16.72 -1.87
C GLY A 67 -19.82 -15.40 -2.53
N LEU A 68 -20.77 -14.54 -2.93
CA LEU A 68 -20.45 -13.21 -3.44
C LEU A 68 -19.95 -12.27 -2.33
N LEU A 69 -20.50 -12.39 -1.12
CA LEU A 69 -20.04 -11.64 0.04
C LEU A 69 -18.63 -12.06 0.43
N GLU A 70 -18.37 -13.37 0.53
CA GLU A 70 -17.05 -13.93 0.84
C GLU A 70 -15.99 -13.47 -0.19
N GLN A 71 -16.32 -13.52 -1.49
CA GLN A 71 -15.44 -13.00 -2.53
C GLN A 71 -15.20 -11.49 -2.45
N ALA A 72 -16.21 -10.71 -2.04
CA ALA A 72 -16.07 -9.27 -1.88
C ALA A 72 -15.19 -8.93 -0.66
N GLU A 73 -15.34 -9.66 0.44
CA GLU A 73 -14.53 -9.52 1.65
C GLU A 73 -13.06 -9.91 1.41
N GLU A 74 -12.81 -11.00 0.66
CA GLU A 74 -11.46 -11.41 0.26
C GLU A 74 -10.79 -10.32 -0.58
N ARG A 75 -11.49 -9.83 -1.62
CA ARG A 75 -10.98 -8.74 -2.48
C ARG A 75 -10.72 -7.45 -1.70
N TYR A 76 -11.59 -7.12 -0.75
CA TYR A 76 -11.42 -5.95 0.10
C TYR A 76 -10.18 -6.10 0.98
N SER A 77 -10.01 -7.25 1.63
CA SER A 77 -8.85 -7.55 2.48
C SER A 77 -7.54 -7.48 1.68
N ASP A 78 -7.52 -8.03 0.48
CA ASP A 78 -6.39 -7.93 -0.45
C ASP A 78 -6.11 -6.48 -0.84
N LEU A 79 -7.15 -5.68 -1.10
CA LEU A 79 -7.00 -4.27 -1.46
C LEU A 79 -6.38 -3.46 -0.31
N ILE A 80 -6.84 -3.69 0.92
CA ILE A 80 -6.29 -3.06 2.12
C ILE A 80 -4.82 -3.43 2.31
N ARG A 81 -4.47 -4.72 2.16
CA ARG A 81 -3.09 -5.19 2.24
C ARG A 81 -2.21 -4.51 1.19
N LYS A 82 -2.67 -4.46 -0.08
CA LYS A 82 -1.93 -3.80 -1.17
C LYS A 82 -1.75 -2.32 -0.92
N LYS A 83 -2.80 -1.63 -0.44
CA LYS A 83 -2.72 -0.22 -0.07
C LYS A 83 -1.63 0.02 0.98
N GLN A 84 -1.61 -0.79 2.03
CA GLN A 84 -0.61 -0.64 3.11
C GLN A 84 0.82 -0.88 2.61
N ILE A 85 1.02 -1.83 1.69
CA ILE A 85 2.33 -2.06 1.06
C ILE A 85 2.76 -0.82 0.27
N VAL A 86 1.87 -0.26 -0.57
CA VAL A 86 2.17 0.93 -1.37
C VAL A 86 2.50 2.14 -0.49
N GLU A 87 1.75 2.35 0.59
CA GLU A 87 2.03 3.43 1.54
C GLU A 87 3.40 3.27 2.20
N ASN A 88 3.72 2.06 2.67
CA ASN A 88 5.02 1.76 3.27
C ASN A 88 6.17 1.91 2.28
N ASP A 89 6.00 1.45 1.04
CA ASP A 89 7.02 1.55 0.01
C ASP A 89 7.24 2.99 -0.41
N ARG A 90 6.18 3.80 -0.50
CA ARG A 90 6.29 5.25 -0.69
C ARG A 90 7.14 5.89 0.41
N SER A 91 6.87 5.59 1.67
CA SER A 91 7.64 6.13 2.80
C SER A 91 9.11 5.73 2.73
N LYS A 92 9.41 4.46 2.41
CA LYS A 92 10.79 3.98 2.25
C LYS A 92 11.51 4.68 1.10
N LEU A 93 10.83 4.89 -0.03
CA LEU A 93 11.40 5.60 -1.17
C LEU A 93 11.73 7.05 -0.81
N CYS A 94 10.83 7.77 -0.13
CA CYS A 94 11.11 9.13 0.34
C CYS A 94 12.34 9.19 1.25
N LEU A 95 12.42 8.30 2.25
CA LEU A 95 13.60 8.23 3.14
C LEU A 95 14.89 7.92 2.39
N THR A 96 14.81 7.03 1.39
CA THR A 96 15.98 6.67 0.57
C THR A 96 16.45 7.84 -0.29
N ILE A 97 15.52 8.62 -0.85
CA ILE A 97 15.83 9.83 -1.63
C ILE A 97 16.50 10.87 -0.72
N GLU A 98 15.95 11.14 0.46
CA GLU A 98 16.53 12.08 1.43
C GLU A 98 17.95 11.67 1.85
N GLN A 99 18.18 10.38 2.11
CA GLN A 99 19.51 9.86 2.42
C GLN A 99 20.48 10.00 1.25
N LEU A 100 20.01 9.77 0.02
CA LEU A 100 20.82 9.90 -1.18
C LEU A 100 21.20 11.37 -1.43
N ASP A 101 20.27 12.29 -1.28
CA ASP A 101 20.50 13.73 -1.43
C ASP A 101 21.49 14.25 -0.39
N SER A 102 21.36 13.81 0.87
CA SER A 102 22.30 14.15 1.94
C SER A 102 23.73 13.67 1.60
N LYS A 103 23.89 12.41 1.19
CA LYS A 103 25.19 11.86 0.78
C LYS A 103 25.77 12.57 -0.44
N LYS A 104 24.93 12.91 -1.42
CA LYS A 104 25.33 13.67 -2.61
C LYS A 104 25.88 15.04 -2.21
N GLN A 105 25.18 15.76 -1.34
CA GLN A 105 25.59 17.08 -0.88
C GLN A 105 26.90 17.03 -0.06
N GLU A 106 27.06 16.01 0.79
CA GLU A 106 28.30 15.80 1.54
C GLU A 106 29.49 15.52 0.61
N ALA A 107 29.34 14.57 -0.32
CA ALA A 107 30.39 14.24 -1.29
C ALA A 107 30.79 15.45 -2.14
N LEU A 108 29.80 16.24 -2.58
CA LEU A 108 30.04 17.47 -3.34
C LEU A 108 30.77 18.53 -2.51
N ASN A 109 30.43 18.70 -1.23
CA ASN A 109 31.10 19.66 -0.36
C ASN A 109 32.58 19.27 -0.13
N ILE A 110 32.84 17.98 0.11
CA ILE A 110 34.21 17.46 0.25
C ILE A 110 35.01 17.70 -1.04
N ALA A 111 34.43 17.33 -2.19
CA ALA A 111 35.08 17.54 -3.49
C ALA A 111 35.35 19.03 -3.75
N TRP A 112 34.38 19.91 -3.47
CA TRP A 112 34.53 21.35 -3.63
C TRP A 112 35.64 21.94 -2.75
N GLN A 113 35.71 21.55 -1.47
CA GLN A 113 36.78 22.00 -0.57
C GLN A 113 38.16 21.59 -1.08
N GLN A 114 38.29 20.35 -1.55
CA GLN A 114 39.54 19.83 -2.08
C GLN A 114 39.93 20.56 -3.37
N VAL A 115 39.01 20.71 -4.32
CA VAL A 115 39.24 21.44 -5.56
C VAL A 115 39.61 22.89 -5.27
N ASN A 116 38.96 23.56 -4.31
CA ASN A 116 39.31 24.92 -3.92
C ASN A 116 40.72 25.06 -3.34
N LYS A 117 41.14 24.08 -2.52
CA LYS A 117 42.48 24.06 -1.95
C LYS A 117 43.54 23.89 -3.04
N ASP A 118 43.32 22.96 -3.96
CA ASP A 118 44.25 22.67 -5.05
C ASP A 118 44.29 23.85 -6.04
N PHE A 119 43.12 24.40 -6.38
CA PHE A 119 42.98 25.56 -7.26
C PHE A 119 43.68 26.81 -6.71
N GLY A 120 43.47 27.12 -5.42
CA GLY A 120 44.16 28.23 -4.76
C GLY A 120 45.67 28.05 -4.72
N SER A 121 46.15 26.82 -4.49
CA SER A 121 47.58 26.50 -4.47
C SER A 121 48.23 26.67 -5.85
N ILE A 122 47.56 26.22 -6.91
CA ILE A 122 48.06 26.35 -8.30
C ILE A 122 48.11 27.83 -8.72
N PHE A 123 47.07 28.62 -8.42
CA PHE A 123 47.05 30.05 -8.76
C PHE A 123 48.12 30.83 -8.00
N ALA A 124 48.33 30.54 -6.71
CA ALA A 124 49.39 31.16 -5.92
C ALA A 124 50.79 30.85 -6.46
N ALA A 125 51.01 29.66 -7.02
CA ALA A 125 52.27 29.27 -7.64
C ALA A 125 52.50 29.95 -9.00
N LEU A 126 51.45 30.17 -9.80
CA LEU A 126 51.54 30.81 -11.11
C LEU A 126 51.66 32.33 -11.04
N LEU A 127 50.99 32.97 -10.08
CA LEU A 127 50.91 34.41 -9.94
C LEU A 127 51.16 34.79 -8.46
N PRO A 128 52.39 35.21 -8.10
CA PRO A 128 52.72 35.63 -6.74
C PRO A 128 51.82 36.78 -6.28
N GLY A 129 51.19 36.64 -5.12
CA GLY A 129 50.26 37.63 -4.59
C GLY A 129 48.84 37.57 -5.19
N SER A 130 48.48 36.49 -5.88
CA SER A 130 47.10 36.21 -6.29
C SER A 130 46.46 35.10 -5.46
N SER A 131 45.13 35.04 -5.43
CA SER A 131 44.37 33.96 -4.79
C SER A 131 43.15 33.65 -5.62
N ALA A 132 42.73 32.39 -5.69
CA ALA A 132 41.58 31.99 -6.49
C ALA A 132 40.71 30.98 -5.74
N ARG A 133 39.39 31.06 -5.92
CA ARG A 133 38.40 30.16 -5.32
C ARG A 133 37.17 30.01 -6.20
N LEU A 134 36.54 28.85 -6.11
CA LEU A 134 35.20 28.57 -6.63
C LEU A 134 34.19 28.87 -5.53
N ALA A 135 33.20 29.69 -5.82
CA ALA A 135 32.10 29.97 -4.92
C ALA A 135 30.77 29.82 -5.67
N PRO A 136 29.69 29.35 -5.02
CA PRO A 136 28.38 29.38 -5.63
C PRO A 136 27.95 30.83 -5.92
N PRO A 137 27.25 31.09 -7.04
CA PRO A 137 26.68 32.40 -7.34
C PRO A 137 25.79 32.93 -6.21
N SER A 138 25.67 34.25 -6.13
CA SER A 138 24.74 34.95 -5.23
C SER A 138 23.34 34.34 -5.33
N ASN A 139 22.90 33.67 -4.25
CA ASN A 139 21.59 33.02 -4.10
C ASN A 139 21.44 31.58 -4.63
N SER A 140 22.53 30.89 -4.96
CA SER A 140 22.47 29.50 -5.44
C SER A 140 23.16 28.51 -4.50
N THR A 141 22.76 27.24 -4.59
CA THR A 141 23.43 26.15 -3.85
C THR A 141 24.58 25.58 -4.70
N LEU A 142 25.56 24.95 -4.06
CA LEU A 142 26.69 24.27 -4.72
C LEU A 142 26.29 23.27 -5.83
N LEU A 143 25.04 22.81 -5.81
CA LEU A 143 24.42 21.91 -6.79
C LEU A 143 24.01 22.60 -8.11
N GLU A 144 23.79 23.91 -8.09
CA GLU A 144 23.24 24.69 -9.23
C GLU A 144 24.34 25.28 -10.11
N GLY A 145 25.54 25.47 -9.56
CA GLY A 145 26.68 25.98 -10.30
C GLY A 145 27.77 26.53 -9.39
N LEU A 146 28.96 26.69 -9.95
CA LEU A 146 30.11 27.30 -9.29
C LEU A 146 30.70 28.39 -10.19
N GLU A 147 31.01 29.53 -9.60
CA GLU A 147 31.62 30.68 -10.26
C GLU A 147 33.05 30.89 -9.77
N PHE A 148 33.91 31.32 -10.70
CA PHE A 148 35.32 31.57 -10.44
C PHE A 148 35.53 32.97 -9.87
N HIS A 149 36.13 33.04 -8.69
CA HIS A 149 36.54 34.27 -8.05
C HIS A 149 38.05 34.32 -7.94
N VAL A 150 38.66 35.38 -8.46
CA VAL A 150 40.12 35.58 -8.44
C VAL A 150 40.44 36.92 -7.77
N ALA A 151 41.38 36.91 -6.86
CA ALA A 151 41.97 38.08 -6.23
C ALA A 151 43.37 38.32 -6.78
N LEU A 152 43.68 39.57 -7.12
CA LEU A 152 45.04 40.03 -7.38
C LEU A 152 45.40 41.07 -6.34
N GLY A 153 46.40 40.77 -5.50
CA GLY A 153 46.70 41.54 -4.30
C GLY A 153 45.52 41.53 -3.33
N ASN A 154 44.98 42.71 -3.00
CA ASN A 154 43.87 42.87 -2.04
C ASN A 154 42.49 43.00 -2.71
N VAL A 155 42.38 42.92 -4.04
CA VAL A 155 41.12 43.17 -4.75
C VAL A 155 40.56 41.86 -5.29
N TRP A 156 39.40 41.44 -4.78
CA TRP A 156 38.61 40.32 -5.29
C TRP A 156 37.82 40.75 -6.53
N LYS A 157 37.88 39.94 -7.57
CA LYS A 157 37.14 40.12 -8.82
C LYS A 157 36.23 38.92 -9.06
N GLU A 158 34.98 39.21 -9.39
CA GLU A 158 33.93 38.20 -9.61
C GLU A 158 33.97 37.61 -11.02
N ASN A 159 34.65 38.27 -11.97
CA ASN A 159 34.72 37.81 -13.35
C ASN A 159 36.14 37.87 -13.92
N LEU A 160 36.56 36.76 -14.53
CA LEU A 160 37.80 36.64 -15.32
C LEU A 160 37.85 37.62 -16.51
N SER A 161 36.70 38.17 -16.90
CA SER A 161 36.52 39.15 -17.97
C SER A 161 37.23 40.49 -17.71
N GLU A 162 37.65 40.77 -16.48
CA GLU A 162 38.37 42.00 -16.09
C GLU A 162 39.90 41.84 -16.08
N LEU A 163 40.43 40.65 -16.33
CA LEU A 163 41.87 40.38 -16.24
C LEU A 163 42.62 40.79 -17.53
N SER A 164 43.92 41.08 -17.39
CA SER A 164 44.83 41.34 -18.51
C SER A 164 44.83 40.17 -19.51
N GLY A 165 44.94 40.43 -20.82
CA GLY A 165 44.82 39.42 -21.87
C GLY A 165 45.73 38.19 -21.72
N GLY A 166 46.90 38.34 -21.07
CA GLY A 166 47.79 37.21 -20.74
C GLY A 166 47.28 36.33 -19.59
N GLN A 167 46.57 36.90 -18.61
CA GLN A 167 45.97 36.17 -17.49
C GLN A 167 44.71 35.40 -17.91
N ARG A 168 43.98 35.91 -18.91
CA ARG A 168 42.86 35.18 -19.53
C ARG A 168 43.34 33.92 -20.25
N SER A 169 44.47 34.01 -20.95
CA SER A 169 45.05 32.88 -21.68
C SER A 169 45.46 31.75 -20.72
N LEU A 170 46.09 32.08 -19.58
CA LEU A 170 46.39 31.11 -18.52
C LEU A 170 45.14 30.49 -17.92
N SER A 171 44.09 31.28 -17.69
CA SER A 171 42.86 30.78 -17.08
C SER A 171 42.04 29.88 -18.00
N PHE A 172 42.12 30.11 -19.32
CA PHE A 172 41.49 29.25 -20.33
C PHE A 172 42.09 27.83 -20.35
N VAL A 173 43.37 27.67 -20.00
CA VAL A 173 44.02 26.36 -19.90
C VAL A 173 43.43 25.51 -18.75
N PHE A 174 42.84 26.13 -17.73
CA PHE A 174 42.24 25.42 -16.59
C PHE A 174 40.76 25.04 -16.77
N LEU A 175 40.05 25.70 -17.69
CA LEU A 175 38.64 25.46 -17.97
C LEU A 175 38.26 24.12 -18.65
N PRO A 176 39.12 23.42 -19.44
CA PRO A 176 38.67 22.23 -20.19
C PRO A 176 38.51 20.96 -19.33
N ILE A 177 38.60 21.03 -17.99
CA ILE A 177 38.48 19.86 -17.11
C ILE A 177 37.03 19.66 -16.60
N SER A 178 36.09 20.55 -16.94
CA SER A 178 34.69 20.46 -16.50
C SER A 178 33.72 20.19 -17.67
N SER A 179 33.86 19.05 -18.35
CA SER A 179 32.82 18.51 -19.23
C SER A 179 32.51 17.06 -18.91
#